data_AF-A0A1H7Y642-F1
#
_entry.id   AF-A0A1H7Y642-F1
#
_cell.length_a   1.000
_cell.length_b   1.000
_cell.length_c   1.000
_cell.angle_alpha   90.00
_cell.angle_beta   90.00
_cell.angle_gamma   90.00
#
_symmetry.space_group_name_H-M   'P 1'
#
loop_
_entity.id
_entity.type
_entity.pdbx_description
1 polymer ?
#
loop_
_entity_poly.entity_id
_entity_poly.type
_entity_poly.pdbx_seq_one_letter_code
_entity_poly.pdbx_strand_id
1 'polypeptide(L)'
;MNMRGLLLAIALGCLPMLAFAQSAPVASLDRSKVGIGETVTLNIELSDQTSESPDFSPLMADFVVLGTSTNHTLSIVNGTREARTILGVALRPRREGHLVIPALTIGGQKTQPVSVDVAATSDAGGGAAMRPVSLEGKADPVTAYVGQQIDYTLRLYFAVNLADGQLGDPTVEGAEIRRVGQDANYQTMREGRRFNVVERHYAIFPQRAGPLEIQPPTFQGTAVDPTDATSFFGAGEPVNAVAERVRIDVRARPDAAANGAWIPARELKLVLDGVPPDGKARVGQPITLTMRLDATGMPFEALPALSLPKLDGADVYPDKAVTGGGSSGSWVTGRRQQGFAVVPTRAGTLHIPETTLHWWNVVTDKPEVATVPARDIEVAPSNGAAAPAIAPPSTGASAAPASAPAPVATVADAAAATPTGSPWRLLFIAVLSLWIATVVAWFLLARRRGSRAADVPPAPAPVTRERPAHEHFLKLAVRSDLAAAEQALLRWARIVRPSVTSLGALSAALREGPQRDAIAALQRARYADGDAPGPRLRDAFAKGFDWLPPTQGGSDDALPPLYPR
;
A
#
# COMPACT_ATOMS: atom_id res chain seq x y z
N MET A 1 -51.95 -14.45 -14.97
CA MET A 1 -50.62 -14.20 -14.38
C MET A 1 -49.94 -15.56 -14.22
N ASN A 2 -49.00 -15.91 -15.10
CA ASN A 2 -48.49 -17.28 -15.16
C ASN A 2 -47.59 -17.57 -13.95
N MET A 3 -47.79 -18.72 -13.30
CA MET A 3 -46.99 -19.21 -12.16
C MET A 3 -45.47 -19.15 -12.43
N ARG A 4 -45.09 -19.34 -13.70
CA ARG A 4 -43.72 -19.21 -14.20
C ARG A 4 -43.18 -17.78 -14.17
N GLY A 5 -44.02 -16.77 -14.41
CA GLY A 5 -43.66 -15.36 -14.29
C GLY A 5 -43.52 -14.90 -12.84
N LEU A 6 -44.32 -15.48 -11.93
CA LEU A 6 -44.20 -15.25 -10.49
C LEU A 6 -42.90 -15.86 -9.92
N LEU A 7 -42.56 -17.09 -10.33
CA LEU A 7 -41.31 -17.75 -9.94
C LEU A 7 -40.07 -17.08 -10.52
N LEU A 8 -40.13 -16.56 -11.75
CA LEU A 8 -39.03 -15.80 -12.35
C LEU A 8 -38.86 -14.43 -11.67
N ALA A 9 -39.96 -13.77 -11.28
CA ALA A 9 -39.91 -12.50 -10.54
C ALA A 9 -39.38 -12.67 -9.11
N ILE A 10 -39.67 -13.81 -8.45
CA ILE A 10 -39.11 -14.15 -7.13
C ILE A 10 -37.63 -14.53 -7.25
N ALA A 11 -37.24 -15.29 -8.29
CA ALA A 11 -35.83 -15.64 -8.54
C ALA A 11 -34.96 -14.43 -8.94
N LEU A 12 -35.54 -13.44 -9.65
CA LEU A 12 -34.84 -12.21 -10.03
C LEU A 12 -34.84 -11.15 -8.90
N GLY A 13 -35.77 -11.25 -7.94
CA GLY A 13 -35.83 -10.41 -6.74
C GLY A 13 -34.86 -10.81 -5.62
N CYS A 14 -34.37 -12.05 -5.60
CA CYS A 14 -33.41 -12.54 -4.60
C CYS A 14 -31.93 -12.26 -4.96
N LEU A 15 -31.65 -11.50 -6.02
CA LEU A 15 -30.29 -11.26 -6.52
C LEU A 15 -29.60 -9.94 -6.07
N PRO A 16 -29.88 -9.40 -4.86
CA PRO A 16 -28.87 -8.58 -4.19
C PRO A 16 -28.70 -9.00 -2.72
N MET A 17 -28.19 -10.22 -2.50
CA MET A 17 -27.53 -10.58 -1.23
C MET A 17 -26.21 -11.31 -1.52
N LEU A 18 -25.41 -10.76 -2.44
CA LEU A 18 -23.97 -10.95 -2.35
C LEU A 18 -23.50 -10.03 -1.23
N ALA A 19 -23.48 -10.56 -0.01
CA ALA A 19 -22.74 -9.94 1.08
C ALA A 19 -21.31 -9.73 0.57
N PHE A 20 -20.93 -8.47 0.37
CA PHE A 20 -19.52 -8.13 0.25
C PHE A 20 -18.86 -8.62 1.54
N ALA A 21 -18.09 -9.70 1.45
CA ALA A 21 -17.28 -10.18 2.55
C ALA A 21 -16.25 -9.11 2.84
N GLN A 22 -16.57 -8.21 3.78
CA GLN A 22 -15.61 -7.26 4.31
C GLN A 22 -14.56 -8.07 5.08
N SER A 23 -13.30 -7.97 4.68
CA SER A 23 -12.18 -8.63 5.34
C SER A 23 -12.13 -8.22 6.81
N ALA A 24 -12.11 -9.23 7.69
CA ALA A 24 -12.05 -9.01 9.13
C ALA A 24 -10.77 -8.30 9.54
N PRO A 25 -10.84 -7.39 10.52
CA PRO A 25 -9.69 -6.69 11.02
C PRO A 25 -8.69 -7.67 11.63
N VAL A 26 -7.42 -7.54 11.27
CA VAL A 26 -6.33 -8.40 11.77
C VAL A 26 -5.58 -7.68 12.88
N ALA A 27 -5.43 -8.33 14.03
CA ALA A 27 -4.63 -7.84 15.14
C ALA A 27 -3.30 -8.59 15.19
N SER A 28 -2.19 -7.86 15.37
CA SER A 28 -0.86 -8.43 15.52
C SER A 28 -0.04 -7.59 16.50
N LEU A 29 0.87 -8.23 17.25
CA LEU A 29 1.81 -7.50 18.10
C LEU A 29 3.15 -7.31 17.39
N ASP A 30 3.82 -6.21 17.67
CA ASP A 30 5.22 -6.01 17.28
C ASP A 30 6.16 -7.05 17.93
N ARG A 31 5.83 -7.53 19.13
CA ARG A 31 6.52 -8.63 19.83
C ARG A 31 5.59 -9.49 20.67
N SER A 32 5.94 -10.76 20.84
CA SER A 32 5.18 -11.71 21.69
C SER A 32 5.70 -11.81 23.12
N LYS A 33 6.83 -11.17 23.46
CA LYS A 33 7.42 -11.14 24.82
C LYS A 33 7.85 -9.73 25.21
N VAL A 34 7.56 -9.31 26.44
CA VAL A 34 7.82 -7.95 26.94
C VAL A 34 8.09 -7.95 28.45
N GLY A 35 8.91 -7.02 28.96
CA GLY A 35 9.13 -6.86 30.40
C GLY A 35 8.00 -6.09 31.10
N ILE A 36 7.81 -6.30 32.40
CA ILE A 36 6.90 -5.49 33.22
C ILE A 36 7.39 -4.04 33.27
N GLY A 37 6.55 -3.09 32.83
CA GLY A 37 6.92 -1.67 32.68
C GLY A 37 7.41 -1.28 31.29
N GLU A 38 7.68 -2.24 30.40
CA GLU A 38 7.92 -1.99 28.98
C GLU A 38 6.59 -1.87 28.19
N THR A 39 6.67 -1.32 26.98
CA THR A 39 5.51 -1.11 26.10
C THR A 39 5.57 -2.11 24.93
N VAL A 40 4.40 -2.61 24.53
CA VAL A 40 4.18 -3.43 23.33
C VAL A 40 3.23 -2.67 22.39
N THR A 41 3.42 -2.79 21.08
CA THR A 41 2.55 -2.14 20.09
C THR A 41 1.62 -3.16 19.47
N LEU A 42 0.31 -2.98 19.69
CA LEU A 42 -0.74 -3.72 19.00
C LEU A 42 -1.04 -3.04 17.66
N ASN A 43 -0.71 -3.71 16.56
CA ASN A 43 -1.03 -3.29 15.20
C ASN A 43 -2.37 -3.91 14.77
N ILE A 44 -3.36 -3.05 14.55
CA ILE A 44 -4.69 -3.42 14.05
C ILE A 44 -4.81 -2.96 12.61
N GLU A 45 -5.17 -3.88 11.76
CA GLU A 45 -5.15 -3.72 10.33
C GLU A 45 -6.58 -3.70 9.80
N LEU A 46 -6.94 -2.58 9.17
CA LEU A 46 -8.29 -2.21 8.80
C LEU A 46 -8.39 -2.04 7.28
N SER A 47 -9.53 -2.47 6.74
CA SER A 47 -9.92 -2.22 5.36
C SER A 47 -10.56 -0.83 5.26
N ASP A 48 -10.32 -0.08 4.17
CA ASP A 48 -10.75 1.33 4.00
C ASP A 48 -12.27 1.59 4.10
N GLN A 49 -13.10 0.54 4.22
CA GLN A 49 -14.54 0.68 4.41
C GLN A 49 -14.97 0.90 5.88
N THR A 50 -14.03 0.92 6.83
CA THR A 50 -14.33 1.06 8.26
C THR A 50 -13.80 2.39 8.79
N SER A 51 -14.68 3.38 8.93
CA SER A 51 -14.36 4.71 9.48
C SER A 51 -14.55 4.83 11.00
N GLU A 52 -14.95 3.75 11.68
CA GLU A 52 -15.21 3.76 13.12
C GLU A 52 -13.94 3.44 13.93
N SER A 53 -13.76 4.17 15.05
CA SER A 53 -12.68 3.91 16.00
C SER A 53 -12.93 2.62 16.80
N PRO A 54 -11.91 1.78 17.05
CA PRO A 54 -12.06 0.57 17.86
C PRO A 54 -12.44 0.87 19.31
N ASP A 55 -13.24 -0.02 19.91
CA ASP A 55 -13.44 -0.01 21.36
C ASP A 55 -12.27 -0.71 22.07
N PHE A 56 -11.49 0.05 22.85
CA PHE A 56 -10.35 -0.45 23.62
C PHE A 56 -10.68 -0.78 25.08
N SER A 57 -11.93 -0.59 25.52
CA SER A 57 -12.37 -0.91 26.89
C SER A 57 -11.96 -2.33 27.34
N PRO A 58 -12.03 -3.38 26.47
CA PRO A 58 -11.60 -4.74 26.85
C PRO A 58 -10.11 -4.86 27.22
N LEU A 59 -9.25 -3.93 26.77
CA LEU A 59 -7.81 -3.96 27.05
C LEU A 59 -7.48 -3.42 28.44
N MET A 60 -8.36 -2.59 29.02
CA MET A 60 -8.03 -1.79 30.21
C MET A 60 -7.85 -2.63 31.49
N ALA A 61 -8.35 -3.87 31.49
CA ALA A 61 -8.20 -4.82 32.60
C ALA A 61 -6.72 -5.21 32.82
N ASP A 62 -6.02 -5.54 31.74
CA ASP A 62 -4.65 -6.07 31.79
C ASP A 62 -3.61 -5.09 31.25
N PHE A 63 -4.03 -4.03 30.56
CA PHE A 63 -3.15 -3.06 29.91
C PHE A 63 -3.54 -1.62 30.22
N VAL A 64 -2.54 -0.73 30.15
CA VAL A 64 -2.72 0.72 30.05
C VAL A 64 -2.54 1.10 28.59
N VAL A 65 -3.56 1.72 27.99
CA VAL A 65 -3.46 2.29 26.64
C VAL A 65 -2.75 3.64 26.75
N LEU A 66 -1.55 3.73 26.17
CA LEU A 66 -0.70 4.92 26.25
C LEU A 66 -0.96 5.91 25.10
N GLY A 67 -1.44 5.41 23.97
CA GLY A 67 -1.74 6.22 22.79
C GLY A 67 -2.08 5.36 21.58
N THR A 68 -2.60 6.01 20.54
CA THR A 68 -2.91 5.38 19.26
C THR A 68 -2.29 6.19 18.12
N SER A 69 -1.89 5.50 17.06
CA SER A 69 -1.36 6.10 15.83
C SER A 69 -2.03 5.46 14.62
N THR A 70 -2.57 6.28 13.72
CA THR A 70 -3.25 5.79 12.51
C THR A 70 -2.45 6.16 11.28
N ASN A 71 -2.30 5.21 10.34
CA ASN A 71 -1.69 5.48 9.05
C ASN A 71 -2.44 4.81 7.91
N HIS A 72 -2.47 5.51 6.78
CA HIS A 72 -3.11 5.07 5.55
C HIS A 72 -2.04 4.72 4.52
N THR A 73 -1.96 3.45 4.15
CA THR A 73 -1.11 2.98 3.06
C THR A 73 -1.97 2.76 1.82
N LEU A 74 -1.61 3.42 0.72
CA LEU A 74 -2.22 3.17 -0.58
C LEU A 74 -1.23 2.37 -1.44
N SER A 75 -1.59 1.13 -1.75
CA SER A 75 -0.87 0.29 -2.70
C SER A 75 -1.64 0.25 -4.03
N ILE A 76 -0.91 0.28 -5.15
CA ILE A 76 -1.49 0.14 -6.48
C ILE A 76 -0.86 -1.08 -7.12
N VAL A 77 -1.60 -2.19 -7.20
CA VAL A 77 -1.13 -3.44 -7.78
C VAL A 77 -1.92 -3.70 -9.07
N ASN A 78 -1.22 -3.75 -10.21
CA ASN A 78 -1.81 -3.96 -11.54
C ASN A 78 -2.99 -3.00 -11.88
N GLY A 79 -2.94 -1.75 -11.40
CA GLY A 79 -3.98 -0.74 -11.63
C GLY A 79 -5.18 -0.81 -10.68
N THR A 80 -5.25 -1.84 -9.82
CA THR A 80 -6.22 -1.91 -8.73
C THR A 80 -5.67 -1.17 -7.51
N ARG A 81 -6.47 -0.27 -6.95
CA ARG A 81 -6.11 0.47 -5.72
C ARG A 81 -6.47 -0.37 -4.50
N GLU A 82 -5.47 -0.77 -3.73
CA GLU A 82 -5.64 -1.36 -2.40
C GLU A 82 -5.25 -0.31 -1.35
N ALA A 83 -6.25 0.26 -0.68
CA ALA A 83 -6.05 1.13 0.47
C ALA A 83 -6.15 0.32 1.76
N ARG A 84 -5.23 0.56 2.68
CA ARG A 84 -5.15 -0.13 3.95
C ARG A 84 -4.84 0.84 5.07
N THR A 85 -5.54 0.70 6.18
CA THR A 85 -5.31 1.51 7.37
C THR A 85 -4.68 0.64 8.44
N ILE A 86 -3.55 1.05 8.99
CA ILE A 86 -2.93 0.38 10.14
C ILE A 86 -3.03 1.32 11.34
N LEU A 87 -3.65 0.82 12.40
CA LEU A 87 -3.76 1.46 13.69
C LEU A 87 -2.80 0.81 14.68
N GLY A 88 -1.76 1.53 15.07
CA GLY A 88 -0.87 1.15 16.17
C GLY A 88 -1.46 1.60 17.50
N VAL A 89 -1.50 0.71 18.48
CA VAL A 89 -1.96 0.99 19.84
C VAL A 89 -0.82 0.64 20.79
N ALA A 90 -0.29 1.64 21.49
CA ALA A 90 0.76 1.43 22.47
C ALA A 90 0.15 0.94 23.79
N LEU A 91 0.51 -0.28 24.20
CA LEU A 91 -0.02 -0.96 25.37
C LEU A 91 1.11 -1.22 26.37
N ARG A 92 0.85 -0.88 27.65
CA ARG A 92 1.74 -1.28 28.74
C ARG A 92 1.04 -2.30 29.64
N PRO A 93 1.63 -3.49 29.87
CA PRO A 93 1.09 -4.47 30.80
C PRO A 93 0.94 -3.94 32.22
N ARG A 94 -0.13 -4.32 32.91
CA ARG A 94 -0.37 -4.01 34.33
C ARG A 94 0.19 -5.05 35.29
N ARG A 95 0.42 -6.28 34.80
CA ARG A 95 0.87 -7.43 35.60
C ARG A 95 1.73 -8.37 34.77
N GLU A 96 2.52 -9.18 35.45
CA GLU A 96 3.36 -10.22 34.85
C GLU A 96 2.54 -11.46 34.44
N GLY A 97 3.15 -12.33 33.63
CA GLY A 97 2.60 -13.59 33.17
C GLY A 97 2.06 -13.55 31.75
N HIS A 98 1.33 -14.60 31.37
CA HIS A 98 0.69 -14.72 30.07
C HIS A 98 -0.56 -13.84 30.02
N LEU A 99 -0.51 -12.76 29.24
CA LEU A 99 -1.64 -11.86 29.03
C LEU A 99 -2.24 -12.09 27.64
N VAL A 100 -3.56 -11.95 27.54
CA VAL A 100 -4.28 -12.09 26.28
C VAL A 100 -4.99 -10.78 25.97
N ILE A 101 -4.72 -10.25 24.78
CA ILE A 101 -5.48 -9.17 24.16
C ILE A 101 -6.77 -9.80 23.64
N PRO A 102 -7.94 -9.51 24.23
CA PRO A 102 -9.20 -10.08 23.79
C PRO A 102 -9.58 -9.62 22.39
N ALA A 103 -10.53 -10.32 21.77
CA ALA A 103 -11.11 -9.92 20.50
C ALA A 103 -11.73 -8.51 20.60
N LEU A 104 -11.13 -7.55 19.89
CA LEU A 104 -11.59 -6.16 19.80
C LEU A 104 -12.64 -6.01 18.71
N THR A 105 -13.67 -5.19 18.97
CA THR A 105 -14.74 -4.92 18.02
C THR A 105 -14.45 -3.62 17.26
N ILE A 106 -14.44 -3.67 15.93
CA ILE A 106 -14.27 -2.51 15.04
C ILE A 106 -15.26 -2.60 13.89
N GLY A 107 -16.11 -1.60 13.69
CA GLY A 107 -17.07 -1.56 12.57
C GLY A 107 -18.00 -2.77 12.49
N GLY A 108 -18.42 -3.31 13.64
CA GLY A 108 -19.25 -4.53 13.73
C GLY A 108 -18.49 -5.85 13.53
N GLN A 109 -17.19 -5.82 13.23
CA GLN A 109 -16.34 -7.00 13.09
C GLN A 109 -15.42 -7.19 14.30
N LYS A 110 -14.92 -8.42 14.51
CA LYS A 110 -14.03 -8.76 15.62
C LYS A 110 -12.65 -9.20 15.14
N THR A 111 -11.62 -8.71 15.81
CA THR A 111 -10.24 -9.22 15.68
C THR A 111 -10.10 -10.59 16.36
N GLN A 112 -9.07 -11.34 16.00
CA GLN A 112 -8.69 -12.54 16.76
C GLN A 112 -7.92 -12.14 18.02
N PRO A 113 -8.07 -12.86 19.15
CA PRO A 113 -7.28 -12.63 20.34
C PRO A 113 -5.78 -12.85 20.08
N VAL A 114 -4.92 -12.05 20.71
CA VAL A 114 -3.45 -12.15 20.58
C VAL A 114 -2.81 -12.25 21.97
N SER A 115 -1.89 -13.17 22.17
CA SER A 115 -1.21 -13.37 23.47
C SER A 115 0.15 -12.68 23.53
N VAL A 116 0.52 -12.20 24.71
CA VAL A 116 1.85 -11.64 25.03
C VAL A 116 2.35 -12.19 26.36
N ASP A 117 3.60 -12.62 26.39
CA ASP A 117 4.27 -13.09 27.60
C ASP A 117 4.97 -11.93 28.30
N VAL A 118 4.57 -11.64 29.54
CA VAL A 118 5.14 -10.55 30.33
C VAL A 118 6.07 -11.11 31.40
N ALA A 119 7.36 -10.84 31.28
CA ALA A 119 8.36 -11.28 32.24
C ALA A 119 8.68 -10.17 33.26
N ALA A 120 9.12 -10.55 34.46
CA ALA A 120 9.76 -9.62 35.37
C ALA A 120 10.99 -9.00 34.69
N THR A 121 11.13 -7.69 34.76
CA THR A 121 12.24 -6.98 34.14
C THR A 121 13.52 -7.33 34.88
N SER A 122 14.40 -8.11 34.25
CA SER A 122 15.78 -8.23 34.71
C SER A 122 16.54 -7.03 34.18
N ASP A 123 16.88 -6.09 35.07
CA ASP A 123 17.78 -4.99 34.78
C ASP A 123 19.12 -5.55 34.25
N ALA A 124 19.25 -5.57 32.93
CA ALA A 124 20.47 -5.93 32.23
C ALA A 124 20.70 -4.89 31.13
N GLY A 125 21.41 -3.82 31.51
CA GLY A 125 21.79 -2.73 30.61
C GLY A 125 22.30 -1.51 31.36
N GLY A 126 23.29 -1.69 32.26
CA GLY A 126 23.94 -0.57 32.94
C GLY A 126 24.76 0.29 31.97
N GLY A 127 24.54 1.62 31.99
CA GLY A 127 25.50 2.59 31.47
C GLY A 127 24.98 3.89 30.84
N ALA A 128 23.71 4.00 30.44
CA ALA A 128 23.18 5.19 29.74
C ALA A 128 22.19 6.05 30.56
N ALA A 129 21.97 5.73 31.83
CA ALA A 129 20.75 6.09 32.55
C ALA A 129 20.67 7.50 33.19
N MET A 130 21.45 8.48 32.72
CA MET A 130 21.27 9.88 33.18
C MET A 130 21.15 10.92 32.07
N ARG A 131 21.31 10.54 30.80
CA ARG A 131 21.24 11.53 29.72
C ARG A 131 19.80 11.86 29.36
N PRO A 132 19.47 13.14 29.12
CA PRO A 132 18.13 13.57 28.71
C PRO A 132 17.71 13.01 27.34
N VAL A 133 18.67 12.59 26.51
CA VAL A 133 18.46 11.92 25.22
C VAL A 133 19.40 10.71 25.14
N SER A 134 18.88 9.55 24.77
CA SER A 134 19.67 8.33 24.52
C SER A 134 19.13 7.56 23.33
N LEU A 135 19.98 6.78 22.66
CA LEU A 135 19.63 6.01 21.47
C LEU A 135 20.07 4.56 21.69
N GLU A 136 19.17 3.61 21.48
CA GLU A 136 19.41 2.18 21.67
C GLU A 136 19.10 1.43 20.38
N GLY A 137 20.05 0.57 19.96
CA GLY A 137 19.88 -0.33 18.82
C GLY A 137 19.95 -1.77 19.29
N LYS A 138 18.97 -2.59 18.91
CA LYS A 138 18.94 -4.02 19.25
C LYS A 138 18.63 -4.83 18.00
N ALA A 139 19.38 -5.90 17.77
CA ALA A 139 19.12 -6.86 16.71
C ALA A 139 18.57 -8.17 17.27
N ASP A 140 17.62 -8.78 16.56
CA ASP A 140 17.08 -10.11 16.85
C ASP A 140 16.80 -10.87 15.55
N PRO A 141 17.39 -12.07 15.32
CA PRO A 141 18.39 -12.72 16.17
C PRO A 141 19.81 -12.15 15.98
N VAL A 142 20.67 -12.36 16.98
CA VAL A 142 22.12 -12.03 16.91
C VAL A 142 22.96 -13.11 16.20
N THR A 143 22.35 -14.25 15.89
CA THR A 143 22.90 -15.30 15.04
C THR A 143 21.87 -15.64 13.99
N ALA A 144 22.21 -15.45 12.71
CA ALA A 144 21.30 -15.62 11.59
C ALA A 144 21.98 -16.38 10.45
N TYR A 145 21.22 -16.91 9.50
CA TYR A 145 21.78 -17.43 8.26
C TYR A 145 21.90 -16.35 7.18
N VAL A 146 22.76 -16.58 6.19
CA VAL A 146 22.74 -15.80 4.94
C VAL A 146 21.31 -15.77 4.37
N GLY A 147 20.82 -14.58 4.01
CA GLY A 147 19.47 -14.36 3.46
C GLY A 147 18.34 -14.39 4.47
N GLN A 148 18.59 -14.76 5.74
CA GLN A 148 17.58 -14.69 6.81
C GLN A 148 17.39 -13.24 7.25
N GLN A 149 16.14 -12.82 7.45
CA GLN A 149 15.86 -11.52 8.04
C GLN A 149 16.34 -11.45 9.51
N ILE A 150 17.03 -10.35 9.83
CA ILE A 150 17.28 -9.87 11.19
C ILE A 150 16.42 -8.63 11.41
N ASP A 151 15.65 -8.58 12.50
CA ASP A 151 14.96 -7.38 12.95
C ASP A 151 15.91 -6.50 13.77
N TYR A 152 16.18 -5.30 13.28
CA TYR A 152 16.93 -4.29 14.01
C TYR A 152 15.97 -3.19 14.48
N THR A 153 15.79 -3.13 15.79
CA THR A 153 14.95 -2.15 16.47
C THR A 153 15.80 -0.99 16.97
N LEU A 154 15.49 0.23 16.54
CA LEU A 154 16.13 1.47 16.95
C LEU A 154 15.18 2.29 17.81
N ARG A 155 15.57 2.63 19.05
CA ARG A 155 14.76 3.42 19.99
C ARG A 155 15.49 4.67 20.44
N LEU A 156 14.91 5.82 20.14
CA LEU A 156 15.33 7.11 20.68
C LEU A 156 14.51 7.43 21.93
N TYR A 157 15.15 7.49 23.09
CA TYR A 157 14.56 7.95 24.34
C TYR A 157 14.91 9.42 24.56
N PHE A 158 13.92 10.26 24.87
CA PHE A 158 14.17 11.66 25.22
C PHE A 158 13.19 12.17 26.28
N ALA A 159 13.72 12.91 27.27
CA ALA A 159 12.98 13.48 28.39
C ALA A 159 13.10 15.01 28.43
N VAL A 160 13.27 15.63 27.26
CA VAL A 160 13.34 17.08 26.99
C VAL A 160 12.40 17.42 25.84
N ASN A 161 12.08 18.70 25.67
CA ASN A 161 11.34 19.15 24.49
C ASN A 161 12.32 19.35 23.34
N LEU A 162 12.12 18.62 22.25
CA LEU A 162 12.91 18.76 21.03
C LEU A 162 12.20 19.74 20.09
N ALA A 163 12.90 20.78 19.62
CA ALA A 163 12.41 21.67 18.57
C ALA A 163 12.54 21.04 17.18
N ASP A 164 13.62 20.27 16.99
CA ASP A 164 13.91 19.50 15.79
C ASP A 164 14.72 18.25 16.16
N GLY A 165 14.82 17.32 15.21
CA GLY A 165 15.61 16.12 15.38
C GLY A 165 15.67 15.27 14.13
N GLN A 166 16.86 14.78 13.82
CA GLN A 166 17.13 13.84 12.75
C GLN A 166 17.66 12.54 13.34
N LEU A 167 16.93 11.46 13.10
CA LEU A 167 17.33 10.10 13.44
C LEU A 167 17.94 9.44 12.21
N GLY A 168 19.24 9.15 12.26
CA GLY A 168 19.96 8.46 11.20
C GLY A 168 19.55 7.00 11.05
N ASP A 169 19.60 6.50 9.82
CA ASP A 169 19.38 5.08 9.53
C ASP A 169 20.65 4.25 9.80
N PRO A 170 20.52 2.97 10.22
CA PRO A 170 21.66 2.08 10.37
C PRO A 170 22.27 1.77 9.00
N THR A 171 23.58 1.53 8.98
CA THR A 171 24.29 1.07 7.78
C THR A 171 25.01 -0.24 8.08
N VAL A 172 25.01 -1.14 7.10
CA VAL A 172 25.56 -2.48 7.23
C VAL A 172 26.19 -2.86 5.90
N GLU A 173 27.48 -3.16 5.91
CA GLU A 173 28.16 -3.63 4.70
C GLU A 173 27.87 -5.12 4.47
N GLY A 174 27.58 -5.51 3.23
CA GLY A 174 27.29 -6.91 2.90
C GLY A 174 25.91 -7.40 3.33
N ALA A 175 24.99 -6.48 3.65
CA ALA A 175 23.58 -6.78 3.90
C ALA A 175 22.68 -5.77 3.17
N GLU A 176 21.47 -6.21 2.81
CA GLU A 176 20.42 -5.31 2.36
C GLU A 176 19.59 -4.86 3.55
N ILE A 177 19.27 -3.57 3.62
CA ILE A 177 18.48 -2.98 4.71
C ILE A 177 17.18 -2.43 4.14
N ARG A 178 16.06 -2.78 4.77
CA ARG A 178 14.73 -2.26 4.44
C ARG A 178 14.08 -1.76 5.72
N ARG A 179 13.52 -0.56 5.72
CA ARG A 179 12.69 -0.10 6.83
C ARG A 179 11.37 -0.88 6.83
N VAL A 180 10.93 -1.34 7.99
CA VAL A 180 9.72 -2.16 8.13
C VAL A 180 8.71 -1.45 9.01
N GLY A 181 7.45 -1.46 8.58
CA GLY A 181 6.38 -0.77 9.32
C GLY A 181 6.60 0.73 9.41
N GLN A 182 6.17 1.32 10.52
CA GLN A 182 6.24 2.75 10.79
C GLN A 182 6.91 3.02 12.13
N ASP A 183 7.26 4.29 12.35
CA ASP A 183 7.77 4.69 13.66
C ASP A 183 6.65 4.64 14.69
N ALA A 184 6.90 3.92 15.79
CA ALA A 184 6.02 3.91 16.96
C ALA A 184 6.47 5.01 17.92
N ASN A 185 5.53 5.85 18.37
CA ASN A 185 5.80 6.94 19.31
C ASN A 185 5.01 6.70 20.59
N TYR A 186 5.71 6.57 21.72
CA TYR A 186 5.06 6.31 23.02
C TYR A 186 5.85 6.91 24.18
N GLN A 187 5.32 6.79 25.40
CA GLN A 187 6.01 7.21 26.62
C GLN A 187 6.32 6.01 27.50
N THR A 188 7.48 6.04 28.17
CA THR A 188 7.86 5.04 29.16
C THR A 188 8.49 5.68 30.40
N MET A 189 8.57 4.92 31.48
CA MET A 189 9.27 5.31 32.71
C MET A 189 10.56 4.50 32.82
N ARG A 190 11.70 5.16 32.96
CA ARG A 190 12.99 4.53 33.25
C ARG A 190 13.62 5.23 34.44
N GLU A 191 14.01 4.43 35.45
CA GLU A 191 14.61 4.93 36.71
C GLU A 191 13.82 6.09 37.36
N GLY A 192 12.48 6.01 37.33
CA GLY A 192 11.61 7.04 37.91
C GLY A 192 11.44 8.31 37.06
N ARG A 193 12.08 8.42 35.89
CA ARG A 193 11.93 9.53 34.94
C ARG A 193 11.10 9.13 33.72
N ARG A 194 10.22 10.02 33.27
CA ARG A 194 9.41 9.83 32.05
C ARG A 194 10.21 10.19 30.80
N PHE A 195 10.22 9.29 29.82
CA PHE A 195 10.81 9.48 28.50
C PHE A 195 9.73 9.34 27.42
N ASN A 196 9.81 10.17 26.39
CA ASN A 196 9.22 9.89 25.10
C ASN A 196 10.14 8.94 24.33
N VAL A 197 9.55 8.05 23.54
CA VAL A 197 10.25 7.04 22.76
C VAL A 197 9.78 7.10 21.32
N VAL A 198 10.73 7.19 20.39
CA VAL A 198 10.52 6.94 18.96
C VAL A 198 11.19 5.62 18.63
N GLU A 199 10.42 4.63 18.20
CA GLU A 199 10.87 3.28 17.89
C GLU A 199 10.71 2.98 16.39
N ARG A 200 11.76 2.47 15.76
CA ARG A 200 11.81 2.18 14.32
C ARG A 200 12.40 0.79 14.06
N HIS A 201 11.81 0.07 13.12
CA HIS A 201 12.25 -1.28 12.74
C HIS A 201 12.91 -1.31 11.36
N TYR A 202 13.94 -2.13 11.23
CA TYR A 202 14.63 -2.41 9.98
C TYR A 202 14.79 -3.92 9.81
N ALA A 203 14.46 -4.43 8.63
CA ALA A 203 14.81 -5.76 8.19
C ALA A 203 16.19 -5.71 7.53
N ILE A 204 17.11 -6.49 8.07
CA ILE A 204 18.47 -6.64 7.55
C ILE A 204 18.61 -8.05 6.99
N PHE A 205 19.03 -8.16 5.73
CA PHE A 205 19.23 -9.43 5.02
C PHE A 205 20.71 -9.60 4.69
N PRO A 206 21.46 -10.43 5.44
CA PRO A 206 22.88 -10.68 5.18
C PRO A 206 23.09 -11.37 3.83
N GLN A 207 24.06 -10.92 3.04
CA GLN A 207 24.35 -11.49 1.71
C GLN A 207 25.52 -12.47 1.72
N ARG A 208 26.26 -12.57 2.83
CA ARG A 208 27.47 -13.39 2.98
C ARG A 208 27.63 -13.89 4.41
N ALA A 209 28.21 -15.07 4.57
CA ALA A 209 28.52 -15.64 5.87
C ALA A 209 29.72 -14.95 6.53
N GLY A 210 29.78 -15.00 7.85
CA GLY A 210 30.81 -14.37 8.68
C GLY A 210 30.26 -13.28 9.60
N PRO A 211 31.15 -12.56 10.31
CA PRO A 211 30.73 -11.48 11.19
C PRO A 211 30.15 -10.32 10.36
N LEU A 212 28.99 -9.84 10.80
CA LEU A 212 28.30 -8.68 10.24
C LEU A 212 28.21 -7.61 11.32
N GLU A 213 28.76 -6.42 11.06
CA GLU A 213 28.70 -5.30 12.00
C GLU A 213 27.65 -4.28 11.53
N ILE A 214 26.71 -3.96 12.41
CA ILE A 214 25.76 -2.86 12.21
C ILE A 214 26.42 -1.58 12.74
N GLN A 215 26.65 -0.63 11.83
CA GLN A 215 27.23 0.65 12.22
C GLN A 215 26.22 1.43 13.07
N PRO A 216 26.67 2.04 14.18
CA PRO A 216 25.79 2.68 15.13
C PRO A 216 25.13 3.91 14.49
N PRO A 217 23.79 3.95 14.37
CA PRO A 217 23.09 5.16 13.96
C PRO A 217 23.25 6.27 15.00
N THR A 218 23.09 7.51 14.55
CA THR A 218 23.19 8.70 15.40
C THR A 218 21.90 9.51 15.33
N PHE A 219 21.57 10.16 16.44
CA PHE A 219 20.55 11.20 16.54
C PHE A 219 21.22 12.55 16.74
N GLN A 220 20.72 13.58 16.06
CA GLN A 220 21.11 14.98 16.23
C GLN A 220 19.84 15.83 16.25
N GLY A 221 19.73 16.77 17.16
CA GLY A 221 18.61 17.69 17.23
C GLY A 221 18.86 18.84 18.18
N THR A 222 17.83 19.63 18.43
CA THR A 222 17.90 20.79 19.33
C THR A 222 16.87 20.65 20.45
N ALA A 223 17.32 20.69 21.70
CA ALA A 223 16.46 20.74 22.88
C ALA A 223 16.14 22.19 23.24
N VAL A 224 14.91 22.44 23.69
CA VAL A 224 14.45 23.75 24.15
C VAL A 224 13.91 23.62 25.56
N ASP A 225 14.37 24.49 26.46
CA ASP A 225 13.82 24.59 27.80
C ASP A 225 12.70 25.64 27.82
N PRO A 226 11.43 25.26 28.06
CA PRO A 226 10.32 26.22 28.13
C PRO A 226 10.42 27.16 29.33
N THR A 227 11.22 26.83 30.34
CA THR A 227 11.38 27.61 31.57
C THR A 227 12.51 28.63 31.48
N ASP A 228 13.38 28.51 30.47
CA ASP A 228 14.44 29.48 30.20
C ASP A 228 13.96 30.54 29.20
N ALA A 229 13.82 31.77 29.68
CA ALA A 229 13.39 32.92 28.89
C ALA A 229 14.36 33.26 27.73
N THR A 230 15.61 32.78 27.76
CA THR A 230 16.58 32.96 26.67
C THR A 230 16.38 31.96 25.53
N SER A 231 15.81 30.79 25.82
CA SER A 231 15.45 29.76 24.82
C SER A 231 14.35 30.22 23.86
N PHE A 232 13.51 31.19 24.27
CA PHE A 232 12.48 31.83 23.44
C PHE A 232 13.04 32.69 22.28
N PHE A 233 14.32 33.11 22.33
CA PHE A 233 14.96 33.90 21.27
C PHE A 233 15.73 33.04 20.24
N GLY A 234 15.50 31.71 20.23
CA GLY A 234 16.10 30.80 19.26
C GLY A 234 17.41 30.14 19.70
N ALA A 235 17.76 30.22 21.00
CA ALA A 235 18.90 29.53 21.58
C ALA A 235 18.45 28.18 22.18
N GLY A 236 18.24 27.18 21.32
CA GLY A 236 18.11 25.80 21.77
C GLY A 236 19.49 25.14 21.97
N GLU A 237 19.57 24.17 22.86
CA GLU A 237 20.81 23.42 23.12
C GLU A 237 20.93 22.24 22.14
N PRO A 238 22.04 22.09 21.40
CA PRO A 238 22.23 20.95 20.53
C PRO A 238 22.35 19.67 21.37
N VAL A 239 21.56 18.66 21.03
CA VAL A 239 21.58 17.33 21.66
C VAL A 239 21.92 16.27 20.64
N ASN A 240 22.73 15.30 21.05
CA ASN A 240 23.07 14.14 20.24
C ASN A 240 23.01 12.85 21.05
N ALA A 241 22.76 11.75 20.34
CA ALA A 241 22.86 10.41 20.91
C ALA A 241 23.39 9.46 19.84
N VAL A 242 24.14 8.44 20.26
CA VAL A 242 24.72 7.43 19.39
C VAL A 242 24.32 6.08 19.93
N ALA A 243 23.82 5.21 19.06
CA ALA A 243 23.49 3.84 19.44
C ALA A 243 24.76 3.03 19.70
N GLU A 244 24.62 1.91 20.39
CA GLU A 244 25.71 0.96 20.52
C GLU A 244 25.92 0.17 19.21
N ARG A 245 27.16 -0.26 19.00
CA ARG A 245 27.49 -1.15 17.88
C ARG A 245 26.93 -2.54 18.15
N VAL A 246 26.25 -3.12 17.18
CA VAL A 246 25.74 -4.49 17.27
C VAL A 246 26.51 -5.38 16.31
N ARG A 247 26.97 -6.54 16.81
CA ARG A 247 27.63 -7.59 16.03
C ARG A 247 26.69 -8.77 15.86
N ILE A 248 26.59 -9.25 14.63
CA ILE A 248 25.78 -10.43 14.27
C ILE A 248 26.72 -11.50 13.72
N ASP A 249 26.50 -12.74 14.12
CA ASP A 249 27.15 -13.91 13.53
C ASP A 249 26.28 -14.47 12.40
N VAL A 250 26.77 -14.40 11.16
CA VAL A 250 26.04 -14.89 9.99
C VAL A 250 26.56 -16.27 9.58
N ARG A 251 25.76 -17.29 9.82
CA ARG A 251 26.02 -18.67 9.44
C ARG A 251 25.81 -18.89 7.94
N ALA A 252 26.64 -19.73 7.35
CA ALA A 252 26.42 -20.21 5.98
C ALA A 252 25.18 -21.11 5.90
N ARG A 253 24.71 -21.35 4.68
CA ARG A 253 23.66 -22.35 4.41
C ARG A 253 24.08 -23.70 5.03
N PRO A 254 23.25 -24.33 5.89
CA PRO A 254 23.54 -25.65 6.45
C PRO A 254 23.66 -26.73 5.38
N ASP A 255 24.55 -27.70 5.60
CA ASP A 255 24.69 -28.86 4.70
C ASP A 255 23.41 -29.72 4.65
N ALA A 256 22.62 -29.71 5.73
CA ALA A 256 21.33 -30.39 5.81
C ALA A 256 20.22 -29.70 4.98
N ALA A 257 20.46 -28.50 4.44
CA ALA A 257 19.49 -27.81 3.62
C ALA A 257 19.33 -28.52 2.27
N ALA A 258 18.09 -28.83 1.89
CA ALA A 258 17.77 -29.53 0.64
C ALA A 258 18.37 -28.81 -0.58
N ASN A 259 18.86 -29.58 -1.56
CA ASN A 259 19.41 -29.03 -2.80
C ASN A 259 18.35 -28.19 -3.54
N GLY A 260 18.74 -27.02 -4.06
CA GLY A 260 17.83 -26.08 -4.72
C GLY A 260 17.83 -24.68 -4.08
N ALA A 261 16.70 -23.98 -4.25
CA ALA A 261 16.51 -22.61 -3.76
C ALA A 261 16.70 -22.55 -2.23
N TRP A 262 17.49 -21.58 -1.79
CA TRP A 262 17.71 -21.34 -0.36
C TRP A 262 16.66 -20.36 0.16
N ILE A 263 15.77 -20.84 1.04
CA ILE A 263 14.63 -20.09 1.57
C ILE A 263 14.65 -20.15 3.11
N PRO A 264 15.41 -19.29 3.78
CA PRO A 264 15.44 -19.20 5.25
C PRO A 264 14.28 -18.35 5.77
N ALA A 265 13.07 -18.89 5.73
CA ALA A 265 11.85 -18.21 6.16
C ALA A 265 11.47 -18.57 7.60
N ARG A 266 10.63 -17.73 8.24
CA ARG A 266 9.97 -18.06 9.51
C ARG A 266 8.73 -18.91 9.32
N GLU A 267 8.02 -18.64 8.23
CA GLU A 267 6.80 -19.34 7.83
C GLU A 267 6.75 -19.34 6.31
N LEU A 268 6.32 -20.47 5.74
CA LEU A 268 6.12 -20.61 4.30
C LEU A 268 4.80 -21.35 4.04
N LYS A 269 3.95 -20.78 3.18
CA LYS A 269 2.69 -21.39 2.79
C LYS A 269 2.59 -21.46 1.27
N LEU A 270 2.45 -22.67 0.76
CA LEU A 270 2.24 -22.97 -0.67
C LEU A 270 0.81 -23.51 -0.85
N VAL A 271 0.03 -22.91 -1.75
CA VAL A 271 -1.37 -23.28 -2.01
C VAL A 271 -1.61 -23.31 -3.51
N LEU A 272 -2.48 -24.22 -3.96
CA LEU A 272 -2.99 -24.30 -5.33
C LEU A 272 -4.52 -24.20 -5.31
N ASP A 273 -5.02 -23.12 -5.89
CA ASP A 273 -6.45 -22.81 -6.02
C ASP A 273 -6.92 -23.00 -7.47
N GLY A 274 -8.23 -23.02 -7.70
CA GLY A 274 -8.83 -23.08 -9.05
C GLY A 274 -9.12 -24.49 -9.59
N VAL A 275 -8.93 -25.53 -8.77
CA VAL A 275 -9.39 -26.89 -9.12
C VAL A 275 -10.92 -26.93 -9.07
N PRO A 276 -11.60 -27.49 -10.10
CA PRO A 276 -13.06 -27.63 -10.09
C PRO A 276 -13.56 -28.37 -8.84
N PRO A 277 -14.56 -27.84 -8.11
CA PRO A 277 -15.02 -28.43 -6.85
C PRO A 277 -15.72 -29.77 -7.04
N ASP A 278 -16.30 -30.01 -8.23
CA ASP A 278 -16.89 -31.28 -8.64
C ASP A 278 -15.88 -32.27 -9.22
N GLY A 279 -14.60 -31.88 -9.31
CA GLY A 279 -13.51 -32.70 -9.82
C GLY A 279 -13.65 -33.01 -11.31
N LYS A 280 -14.47 -32.27 -12.06
CA LYS A 280 -14.79 -32.58 -13.46
C LYS A 280 -14.28 -31.51 -14.40
N ALA A 281 -13.79 -31.94 -15.55
CA ALA A 281 -13.38 -31.10 -16.65
C ALA A 281 -13.79 -31.73 -17.99
N ARG A 282 -13.50 -31.02 -19.09
CA ARG A 282 -13.77 -31.51 -20.44
C ARG A 282 -12.57 -31.30 -21.34
N VAL A 283 -12.41 -32.19 -22.31
CA VAL A 283 -11.38 -32.05 -23.35
C VAL A 283 -11.57 -30.71 -24.08
N GLY A 284 -10.49 -29.94 -24.18
CA GLY A 284 -10.45 -28.62 -24.81
C GLY A 284 -10.98 -27.47 -23.95
N GLN A 285 -11.50 -27.71 -22.75
CA GLN A 285 -11.93 -26.65 -21.84
C GLN A 285 -10.79 -26.30 -20.88
N PRO A 286 -10.26 -25.05 -20.92
CA PRO A 286 -9.17 -24.65 -20.04
C PRO A 286 -9.61 -24.59 -18.57
N ILE A 287 -8.73 -25.07 -17.69
CA ILE A 287 -8.83 -24.96 -16.23
C ILE A 287 -7.76 -23.97 -15.78
N THR A 288 -8.15 -22.93 -15.05
CA THR A 288 -7.21 -21.95 -14.52
C THR A 288 -6.81 -22.34 -13.11
N LEU A 289 -5.59 -22.86 -12.95
CA LEU A 289 -5.00 -23.14 -11.65
C LEU A 289 -4.16 -21.95 -11.20
N THR A 290 -4.26 -21.57 -9.94
CA THR A 290 -3.51 -20.46 -9.36
C THR A 290 -2.65 -20.97 -8.21
N MET A 291 -1.34 -20.99 -8.40
CA MET A 291 -0.39 -21.34 -7.35
C MET A 291 0.07 -20.08 -6.63
N ARG A 292 0.04 -20.09 -5.30
CA ARG A 292 0.43 -18.97 -4.45
C ARG A 292 1.43 -19.43 -3.39
N LEU A 293 2.50 -18.67 -3.27
CA LEU A 293 3.55 -18.82 -2.28
C LEU A 293 3.61 -17.55 -1.42
N ASP A 294 3.39 -17.72 -0.12
CA ASP A 294 3.55 -16.68 0.89
C ASP A 294 4.69 -17.06 1.84
N ALA A 295 5.52 -16.08 2.18
CA ALA A 295 6.63 -16.25 3.10
C ALA A 295 6.71 -15.11 4.11
N THR A 296 6.97 -15.44 5.37
CA THR A 296 7.27 -14.48 6.44
C THR A 296 8.77 -14.47 6.72
N GLY A 297 9.37 -13.27 6.78
CA GLY A 297 10.81 -13.08 6.93
C GLY A 297 11.59 -13.15 5.61
N MET A 298 10.91 -13.11 4.46
CA MET A 298 11.53 -13.17 3.12
C MET A 298 10.85 -12.17 2.18
N PRO A 299 11.61 -11.36 1.42
CA PRO A 299 11.06 -10.51 0.38
C PRO A 299 10.70 -11.33 -0.87
N PHE A 300 9.82 -10.82 -1.74
CA PHE A 300 9.32 -11.60 -2.89
C PHE A 300 10.41 -11.93 -3.92
N GLU A 301 11.45 -11.10 -4.00
CA GLU A 301 12.60 -11.23 -4.90
C GLU A 301 13.43 -12.48 -4.58
N ALA A 302 13.40 -12.92 -3.33
CA ALA A 302 14.10 -14.11 -2.86
C ALA A 302 13.24 -15.39 -3.00
N LEU A 303 11.96 -15.27 -3.39
CA LEU A 303 11.08 -16.42 -3.59
C LEU A 303 11.26 -17.01 -5.00
N PRO A 304 11.33 -18.35 -5.13
CA PRO A 304 11.52 -19.00 -6.42
C PRO A 304 10.36 -18.77 -7.37
N ALA A 305 10.62 -18.90 -8.67
CA ALA A 305 9.55 -18.94 -9.66
C ALA A 305 8.69 -20.19 -9.45
N LEU A 306 7.38 -20.00 -9.54
CA LEU A 306 6.39 -21.07 -9.41
C LEU A 306 6.17 -21.70 -10.78
N SER A 307 6.21 -23.03 -10.86
CA SER A 307 5.94 -23.80 -12.07
C SER A 307 5.16 -25.07 -11.76
N LEU A 308 4.34 -25.52 -12.70
CA LEU A 308 3.75 -26.85 -12.66
C LEU A 308 4.59 -27.81 -13.51
N PRO A 309 4.73 -29.08 -13.09
CA PRO A 309 5.33 -30.10 -13.93
C PRO A 309 4.47 -30.34 -15.18
N LYS A 310 5.07 -30.97 -16.20
CA LYS A 310 4.32 -31.39 -17.38
C LYS A 310 3.26 -32.42 -16.97
N LEU A 311 2.01 -32.16 -17.35
CA LEU A 311 0.88 -33.04 -17.07
C LEU A 311 0.64 -33.98 -18.26
N ASP A 312 0.45 -35.27 -18.01
CA ASP A 312 0.11 -36.22 -19.07
C ASP A 312 -1.38 -36.08 -19.45
N GLY A 313 -1.66 -35.80 -20.73
CA GLY A 313 -3.01 -35.55 -21.21
C GLY A 313 -3.53 -34.12 -21.03
N ALA A 314 -2.66 -33.15 -20.72
CA ALA A 314 -3.00 -31.73 -20.74
C ALA A 314 -1.80 -30.84 -21.13
N ASP A 315 -2.09 -29.75 -21.85
CA ASP A 315 -1.12 -28.69 -22.11
C ASP A 315 -1.20 -27.63 -21.00
N VAL A 316 -0.05 -27.17 -20.50
CA VAL A 316 0.03 -26.21 -19.39
C VAL A 316 0.70 -24.93 -19.88
N TYR A 317 -0.02 -23.81 -19.78
CA TYR A 317 0.48 -22.50 -20.16
C TYR A 317 0.56 -21.58 -18.93
N PRO A 318 1.76 -21.13 -18.51
CA PRO A 318 1.88 -20.18 -17.43
C PRO A 318 1.41 -18.78 -17.89
N ASP A 319 0.69 -18.09 -17.03
CA ASP A 319 0.32 -16.68 -17.19
C ASP A 319 1.41 -15.75 -16.62
N LYS A 320 1.14 -14.45 -16.49
CA LYS A 320 2.03 -13.49 -15.84
C LYS A 320 2.05 -13.72 -14.32
N ALA A 321 3.25 -13.77 -13.75
CA ALA A 321 3.43 -13.79 -12.30
C ALA A 321 2.91 -12.49 -11.66
N VAL A 322 2.21 -12.62 -10.54
CA VAL A 322 1.85 -11.51 -9.66
C VAL A 322 2.71 -11.60 -8.41
N THR A 323 3.51 -10.57 -8.17
CA THR A 323 4.36 -10.46 -6.98
C THR A 323 3.84 -9.36 -6.07
N GLY A 324 4.04 -9.52 -4.77
CA GLY A 324 3.68 -8.52 -3.78
C GLY A 324 4.44 -8.75 -2.49
N GLY A 325 4.22 -7.88 -1.53
CA GLY A 325 4.82 -7.99 -0.22
C GLY A 325 4.35 -6.86 0.67
N GLY A 326 4.84 -6.89 1.90
CA GLY A 326 4.53 -5.88 2.89
C GLY A 326 5.27 -6.16 4.18
N SER A 327 4.62 -5.87 5.30
CA SER A 327 5.15 -6.10 6.62
C SER A 327 4.07 -6.69 7.52
N SER A 328 4.44 -7.66 8.35
CA SER A 328 3.63 -8.17 9.46
C SER A 328 4.45 -7.97 10.75
N GLY A 329 4.05 -6.99 11.57
CA GLY A 329 4.89 -6.52 12.68
C GLY A 329 6.25 -6.01 12.15
N SER A 330 7.35 -6.52 12.71
CA SER A 330 8.71 -6.23 12.25
C SER A 330 9.20 -7.13 11.11
N TRP A 331 8.40 -8.08 10.63
CA TRP A 331 8.79 -9.03 9.60
C TRP A 331 8.34 -8.60 8.20
N VAL A 332 9.24 -8.69 7.22
CA VAL A 332 8.90 -8.54 5.81
C VAL A 332 8.11 -9.76 5.36
N THR A 333 7.04 -9.53 4.60
CA THR A 333 6.27 -10.60 3.98
C THR A 333 6.44 -10.53 2.46
N GLY A 334 6.68 -11.68 1.85
CA GLY A 334 6.83 -11.86 0.42
C GLY A 334 5.71 -12.73 -0.13
N ARG A 335 5.11 -12.32 -1.24
CA ARG A 335 4.07 -13.08 -1.94
C ARG A 335 4.42 -13.21 -3.42
N ARG A 336 4.32 -14.43 -3.93
CA ARG A 336 4.41 -14.71 -5.37
C ARG A 336 3.25 -15.61 -5.77
N GLN A 337 2.55 -15.23 -6.83
CA GLN A 337 1.43 -15.95 -7.38
C GLN A 337 1.63 -16.16 -8.87
N GLN A 338 1.26 -17.34 -9.35
CA GLN A 338 1.42 -17.75 -10.73
C GLN A 338 0.15 -18.48 -11.19
N GLY A 339 -0.48 -17.95 -12.23
CA GLY A 339 -1.59 -18.63 -12.92
C GLY A 339 -1.08 -19.63 -13.96
N PHE A 340 -1.82 -20.72 -14.14
CA PHE A 340 -1.59 -21.74 -15.15
C PHE A 340 -2.91 -22.09 -15.84
N ALA A 341 -2.99 -21.90 -17.16
CA ALA A 341 -4.08 -22.41 -17.96
C ALA A 341 -3.74 -23.86 -18.37
N VAL A 342 -4.47 -24.81 -17.81
CA VAL A 342 -4.35 -26.24 -18.09
C VAL A 342 -5.44 -26.64 -19.08
N VAL A 343 -5.06 -27.08 -20.27
CA VAL A 343 -6.00 -27.47 -21.34
C VAL A 343 -5.94 -29.00 -21.49
N PRO A 344 -6.95 -29.75 -21.01
CA PRO A 344 -7.00 -31.20 -21.19
C PRO A 344 -7.13 -31.58 -22.66
N THR A 345 -6.29 -32.51 -23.13
CA THR A 345 -6.23 -32.94 -24.54
C THR A 345 -6.84 -34.32 -24.77
N ARG A 346 -7.04 -35.13 -23.72
CA ARG A 346 -7.66 -36.46 -23.78
C ARG A 346 -8.69 -36.64 -22.68
N ALA A 347 -9.70 -37.48 -22.94
CA ALA A 347 -10.67 -37.89 -21.93
C ALA A 347 -10.04 -38.93 -20.98
N GLY A 348 -10.54 -39.00 -19.75
CA GLY A 348 -10.02 -39.86 -18.69
C GLY A 348 -9.55 -39.07 -17.47
N THR A 349 -8.80 -39.72 -16.57
CA THR A 349 -8.29 -39.07 -15.36
C THR A 349 -7.05 -38.23 -15.68
N LEU A 350 -7.14 -36.92 -15.46
CA LEU A 350 -6.01 -36.01 -15.46
C LEU A 350 -5.41 -35.97 -14.05
N HIS A 351 -4.18 -36.46 -13.92
CA HIS A 351 -3.44 -36.46 -12.66
C HIS A 351 -2.60 -35.19 -12.53
N ILE A 352 -2.93 -34.35 -11.56
CA ILE A 352 -2.07 -33.24 -11.11
C ILE A 352 -1.19 -33.78 -9.98
N PRO A 353 0.13 -33.93 -10.20
CA PRO A 353 0.99 -34.53 -9.20
C PRO A 353 1.18 -33.60 -8.00
N GLU A 354 1.60 -34.21 -6.90
CA GLU A 354 2.04 -33.47 -5.72
C GLU A 354 3.19 -32.52 -6.10
N THR A 355 3.12 -31.28 -5.61
CA THR A 355 4.19 -30.30 -5.78
C THR A 355 4.75 -29.94 -4.41
N THR A 356 6.05 -30.16 -4.22
CA THR A 356 6.74 -29.90 -2.97
C THR A 356 7.73 -28.75 -3.13
N LEU A 357 7.89 -27.96 -2.07
CA LEU A 357 8.88 -26.91 -1.98
C LEU A 357 9.63 -27.03 -0.65
N HIS A 358 10.92 -27.35 -0.74
CA HIS A 358 11.81 -27.40 0.41
C HIS A 358 12.20 -25.99 0.86
N TRP A 359 12.24 -25.77 2.16
CA TRP A 359 12.65 -24.50 2.77
C TRP A 359 13.30 -24.75 4.12
N TRP A 360 13.99 -23.74 4.67
CA TRP A 360 14.58 -23.82 5.99
C TRP A 360 13.75 -22.98 6.95
N ASN A 361 13.17 -23.63 7.96
CA ASN A 361 12.43 -22.94 9.00
C ASN A 361 13.42 -22.41 10.04
N VAL A 362 13.61 -21.09 10.05
CA VAL A 362 14.56 -20.43 10.97
C VAL A 362 14.06 -20.35 12.41
N VAL A 363 12.79 -20.66 12.67
CA VAL A 363 12.22 -20.74 14.02
C VAL A 363 12.50 -22.11 14.64
N THR A 364 12.37 -23.19 13.88
CA THR A 364 12.63 -24.56 14.33
C THR A 364 14.08 -25.02 14.07
N ASP A 365 14.84 -24.21 13.32
CA ASP A 365 16.20 -24.45 12.82
C ASP A 365 16.33 -25.79 12.08
N LYS A 366 15.36 -26.09 11.21
CA LYS A 366 15.24 -27.39 10.51
C LYS A 366 14.76 -27.22 9.06
N PRO A 367 15.09 -28.20 8.19
CA PRO A 367 14.50 -28.26 6.86
C PRO A 367 13.03 -28.67 6.97
N GLU A 368 12.16 -27.96 6.26
CA GLU A 368 10.72 -28.24 6.17
C GLU A 368 10.28 -28.28 4.70
N VAL A 369 9.10 -28.84 4.44
CA VAL A 369 8.56 -29.02 3.09
C VAL A 369 7.13 -28.50 3.04
N ALA A 370 6.90 -27.47 2.21
CA ALA A 370 5.56 -27.02 1.88
C ALA A 370 5.03 -27.89 0.72
N THR A 371 3.86 -28.50 0.89
CA THR A 371 3.32 -29.50 -0.04
C THR A 371 1.95 -29.09 -0.54
N VAL A 372 1.78 -29.08 -1.86
CA VAL A 372 0.49 -29.05 -2.52
C VAL A 372 0.12 -30.50 -2.86
N PRO A 373 -0.98 -31.03 -2.31
CA PRO A 373 -1.36 -32.42 -2.51
C PRO A 373 -1.71 -32.70 -3.97
N ALA A 374 -1.43 -33.94 -4.41
CA ALA A 374 -1.88 -34.42 -5.70
C ALA A 374 -3.42 -34.35 -5.82
N ARG A 375 -3.90 -34.09 -7.04
CA ARG A 375 -5.34 -34.02 -7.34
C ARG A 375 -5.66 -34.65 -8.67
N ASP A 376 -6.73 -35.44 -8.67
CA ASP A 376 -7.26 -36.06 -9.88
C ASP A 376 -8.50 -35.29 -10.36
N ILE A 377 -8.56 -35.09 -11.68
CA ILE A 377 -9.69 -34.45 -12.35
C ILE A 377 -10.22 -35.42 -13.41
N GLU A 378 -11.51 -35.70 -13.37
CA GLU A 378 -12.20 -36.52 -14.37
C GLU A 378 -12.49 -35.67 -15.61
N VAL A 379 -11.81 -35.96 -16.72
CA VAL A 379 -11.98 -35.25 -17.99
C VAL A 379 -12.97 -36.01 -18.86
N ALA A 380 -14.16 -35.45 -19.02
CA ALA A 380 -15.16 -35.95 -19.96
C ALA A 380 -14.79 -35.62 -21.41
N PRO A 381 -15.21 -36.44 -22.40
CA PRO A 381 -15.02 -36.14 -23.81
C PRO A 381 -15.65 -34.79 -24.19
N SER A 382 -15.08 -34.16 -25.22
CA SER A 382 -15.66 -32.95 -25.82
C SER A 382 -17.05 -33.26 -26.36
N ASN A 383 -18.02 -32.34 -26.17
CA ASN A 383 -19.31 -32.41 -26.84
C ASN A 383 -19.13 -31.94 -28.30
N GLY A 384 -18.44 -32.74 -29.09
CA GLY A 384 -18.39 -32.66 -30.55
C GLY A 384 -18.83 -34.01 -31.09
N ALA A 385 -19.92 -34.01 -31.86
CA ALA A 385 -20.56 -35.17 -32.44
C ALA A 385 -19.55 -36.22 -32.93
N ALA A 386 -19.85 -37.50 -32.64
CA ALA A 386 -19.23 -38.61 -33.34
C ALA A 386 -19.21 -38.31 -34.84
N ALA A 387 -18.02 -38.17 -35.43
CA ALA A 387 -17.89 -38.32 -36.86
C ALA A 387 -18.41 -39.73 -37.19
N PRO A 388 -19.37 -39.89 -38.13
CA PRO A 388 -19.79 -41.22 -38.52
C PRO A 388 -18.56 -41.95 -39.07
N ALA A 389 -18.30 -43.14 -38.54
CA ALA A 389 -17.36 -44.06 -39.16
C ALA A 389 -17.85 -44.32 -40.59
N ILE A 390 -17.09 -43.83 -41.59
CA ILE A 390 -17.32 -44.18 -42.98
C ILE A 390 -16.93 -45.66 -43.10
N ALA A 391 -17.94 -46.51 -43.28
CA ALA A 391 -17.74 -47.90 -43.66
C ALA A 391 -17.09 -47.97 -45.05
N PRO A 392 -16.15 -48.90 -45.29
CA PRO A 392 -15.51 -49.04 -46.60
C PRO A 392 -16.50 -49.61 -47.63
N PRO A 393 -16.61 -49.06 -48.84
CA PRO A 393 -17.33 -49.71 -49.93
C PRO A 393 -16.50 -50.86 -50.52
N SER A 394 -17.14 -52.02 -50.57
CA SER A 394 -16.68 -53.22 -51.25
C SER A 394 -16.60 -53.05 -52.77
N THR A 395 -15.61 -53.73 -53.34
CA THR A 395 -15.19 -53.86 -54.74
C THR A 395 -16.29 -54.22 -55.74
N GLY A 396 -16.22 -53.57 -56.91
CA GLY A 396 -16.76 -54.04 -58.19
C GLY A 396 -15.95 -53.47 -59.33
N ALA A 397 -15.16 -54.31 -59.99
CA ALA A 397 -14.31 -53.97 -61.13
C ALA A 397 -15.12 -53.91 -62.43
N SER A 398 -14.80 -52.97 -63.34
CA SER A 398 -14.60 -53.28 -64.78
C SER A 398 -14.10 -52.07 -65.59
N ALA A 399 -12.98 -52.30 -66.27
CA ALA A 399 -12.56 -51.82 -67.60
C ALA A 399 -12.54 -50.32 -67.97
N ALA A 400 -11.32 -49.86 -68.27
CA ALA A 400 -11.02 -48.76 -69.20
C ALA A 400 -11.47 -49.10 -70.65
N PRO A 401 -11.52 -48.11 -71.57
CA PRO A 401 -10.29 -47.76 -72.28
C PRO A 401 -10.07 -46.26 -72.53
N ALA A 402 -8.82 -46.01 -72.93
CA ALA A 402 -8.17 -44.77 -73.31
C ALA A 402 -8.91 -43.84 -74.27
N SER A 403 -8.66 -42.53 -74.14
CA SER A 403 -8.07 -41.71 -75.22
C SER A 403 -7.75 -40.28 -74.72
N ALA A 404 -6.49 -39.88 -74.87
CA ALA A 404 -6.10 -38.48 -75.03
C ALA A 404 -6.07 -38.18 -76.55
N PRO A 405 -6.32 -36.93 -76.97
CA PRO A 405 -5.17 -36.07 -77.27
C PRO A 405 -5.35 -34.60 -76.81
N ALA A 406 -4.20 -33.93 -76.73
CA ALA A 406 -4.00 -32.51 -76.45
C ALA A 406 -4.25 -31.64 -77.72
N PRO A 407 -3.71 -30.40 -77.83
CA PRO A 407 -4.07 -29.12 -77.20
C PRO A 407 -4.36 -28.01 -78.25
N VAL A 408 -4.98 -26.88 -77.87
CA VAL A 408 -4.86 -25.52 -78.49
C VAL A 408 -5.71 -24.52 -77.67
N ALA A 409 -5.14 -23.47 -77.03
CA ALA A 409 -4.90 -22.10 -77.52
C ALA A 409 -6.18 -21.46 -78.14
N THR A 410 -6.72 -20.29 -77.79
CA THR A 410 -6.21 -18.93 -77.45
C THR A 410 -7.48 -18.14 -77.00
N VAL A 411 -7.51 -17.06 -76.22
CA VAL A 411 -7.24 -15.63 -76.53
C VAL A 411 -7.25 -14.82 -75.20
N ALA A 412 -6.50 -13.73 -75.24
CA ALA A 412 -6.05 -12.79 -74.22
C ALA A 412 -7.08 -11.87 -73.52
N ASP A 413 -6.54 -11.21 -72.49
CA ASP A 413 -6.83 -9.89 -71.90
C ASP A 413 -8.11 -9.67 -71.07
N ALA A 414 -7.91 -9.32 -69.79
CA ALA A 414 -7.97 -7.93 -69.34
C ALA A 414 -7.79 -7.82 -67.81
N ALA A 415 -6.84 -6.99 -67.42
CA ALA A 415 -6.76 -6.40 -66.09
C ALA A 415 -7.90 -5.38 -65.87
N ALA A 416 -8.58 -5.45 -64.72
CA ALA A 416 -9.21 -4.35 -63.96
C ALA A 416 -10.08 -4.98 -62.84
N ALA A 417 -9.83 -4.80 -61.55
CA ALA A 417 -9.96 -3.57 -60.75
C ALA A 417 -11.42 -3.11 -60.50
N THR A 418 -11.97 -3.57 -59.36
CA THR A 418 -12.93 -2.88 -58.44
C THR A 418 -14.37 -2.56 -58.91
N PRO A 419 -15.33 -2.20 -58.02
CA PRO A 419 -15.53 -2.52 -56.61
C PRO A 419 -16.98 -3.00 -56.29
N THR A 420 -17.20 -3.58 -55.11
CA THR A 420 -18.51 -3.52 -54.43
C THR A 420 -18.30 -2.85 -53.08
N GLY A 421 -18.56 -1.54 -53.06
CA GLY A 421 -18.39 -0.69 -51.88
C GLY A 421 -19.42 -1.05 -50.81
N SER A 422 -18.96 -1.74 -49.78
CA SER A 422 -19.71 -1.85 -48.53
C SER A 422 -19.79 -0.45 -47.89
N PRO A 423 -20.98 0.14 -47.71
CA PRO A 423 -21.16 1.51 -47.22
C PRO A 423 -20.53 1.74 -45.83
N TRP A 424 -20.33 0.67 -45.06
CA TRP A 424 -19.65 0.74 -43.76
C TRP A 424 -18.15 1.04 -43.87
N ARG A 425 -17.48 0.66 -44.97
CA ARG A 425 -16.05 0.99 -45.19
C ARG A 425 -15.86 2.49 -45.43
N LEU A 426 -16.76 3.11 -46.19
CA LEU A 426 -16.76 4.57 -46.37
C LEU A 426 -17.08 5.28 -45.06
N LEU A 427 -17.99 4.73 -44.25
CA LEU A 427 -18.33 5.26 -42.94
C LEU A 427 -17.17 5.14 -41.94
N PHE A 428 -16.45 4.03 -41.94
CA PHE A 428 -15.25 3.84 -41.14
C PHE A 428 -14.13 4.81 -41.54
N ILE A 429 -13.89 4.97 -42.86
CA ILE A 429 -12.89 5.92 -43.36
C ILE A 429 -13.30 7.36 -43.05
N ALA A 430 -14.59 7.70 -43.12
CA ALA A 430 -15.09 9.02 -42.76
C ALA A 430 -14.90 9.31 -41.26
N VAL A 431 -15.23 8.36 -40.39
CA VAL A 431 -15.05 8.50 -38.93
C VAL A 431 -13.55 8.55 -38.57
N LEU A 432 -12.73 7.70 -39.18
CA LEU A 432 -11.30 7.67 -38.95
C LEU A 432 -10.62 8.96 -39.43
N SER A 433 -11.02 9.49 -40.59
CA SER A 433 -10.49 10.75 -41.11
C SER A 433 -10.93 11.94 -40.24
N LEU A 434 -12.17 11.95 -39.72
CA LEU A 434 -12.64 12.96 -38.77
C LEU A 434 -11.89 12.89 -37.43
N TRP A 435 -11.58 11.68 -36.95
CA TRP A 435 -10.79 11.47 -35.75
C TRP A 435 -9.34 11.94 -35.92
N ILE A 436 -8.71 11.63 -37.06
CA ILE A 436 -7.36 12.12 -37.36
C ILE A 436 -7.36 13.65 -37.50
N ALA A 437 -8.36 14.23 -38.16
CA ALA A 437 -8.49 15.68 -38.31
C ALA A 437 -8.65 16.39 -36.95
N THR A 438 -9.38 15.79 -36.00
CA THR A 438 -9.51 16.34 -34.64
C THR A 438 -8.22 16.22 -33.83
N VAL A 439 -7.47 15.13 -33.96
CA VAL A 439 -6.14 14.99 -33.33
C VAL A 439 -5.13 15.98 -33.92
N VAL A 440 -5.11 16.15 -35.24
CA VAL A 440 -4.23 17.12 -35.91
C VAL A 440 -4.62 18.55 -35.56
N ALA A 441 -5.91 18.89 -35.55
CA ALA A 441 -6.38 20.18 -35.10
C ALA A 441 -5.98 20.43 -33.63
N TRP A 442 -6.20 19.46 -32.74
CA TRP A 442 -5.77 19.56 -31.35
C TRP A 442 -4.26 19.77 -31.21
N PHE A 443 -3.45 19.03 -31.97
CA PHE A 443 -2.00 19.17 -31.96
C PHE A 443 -1.52 20.52 -32.53
N LEU A 444 -2.19 21.05 -33.56
CA LEU A 444 -1.91 22.37 -34.13
C LEU A 444 -2.38 23.50 -33.20
N LEU A 445 -3.51 23.34 -32.51
CA LEU A 445 -3.96 24.29 -31.47
C LEU A 445 -3.07 24.23 -30.21
N ALA A 446 -2.56 23.05 -29.85
CA ALA A 446 -1.59 22.87 -28.76
C ALA A 446 -0.23 23.51 -29.12
N ARG A 447 0.21 23.40 -30.38
CA ARG A 447 1.42 24.08 -30.87
C ARG A 447 1.26 25.60 -30.98
N ARG A 448 0.07 26.10 -31.32
CA ARG A 448 -0.24 27.55 -31.28
C ARG A 448 -0.33 28.12 -29.86
N ARG A 449 -0.45 27.26 -28.84
CA ARG A 449 -0.31 27.61 -27.42
C ARG A 449 1.15 27.50 -26.91
N GLY A 450 2.12 27.48 -27.81
CA GLY A 450 3.54 27.59 -27.47
C GLY A 450 4.00 29.05 -27.43
N SER A 451 3.95 29.69 -26.26
CA SER A 451 4.99 30.58 -25.72
C SER A 451 4.58 31.15 -24.36
N ARG A 452 4.75 30.34 -23.31
CA ARG A 452 5.10 30.89 -22.00
C ARG A 452 6.08 29.95 -21.32
N ALA A 453 7.33 30.42 -21.28
CA ALA A 453 8.50 30.02 -20.50
C ALA A 453 8.66 28.53 -20.16
N ALA A 454 9.77 27.97 -20.62
CA ALA A 454 10.30 26.69 -20.20
C ALA A 454 10.35 26.57 -18.67
N ASP A 455 9.78 25.47 -18.15
CA ASP A 455 9.99 25.03 -16.77
C ASP A 455 11.46 24.69 -16.58
N VAL A 456 12.10 25.51 -15.76
CA VAL A 456 13.31 25.15 -15.00
C VAL A 456 12.90 23.99 -14.06
N PRO A 457 13.70 22.93 -13.90
CA PRO A 457 13.39 21.86 -12.95
C PRO A 457 13.14 22.44 -11.55
N PRO A 458 12.19 21.90 -10.76
CA PRO A 458 11.84 22.48 -9.49
C PRO A 458 13.04 22.42 -8.55
N ALA A 459 13.62 23.59 -8.28
CA ALA A 459 14.51 23.78 -7.15
C ALA A 459 13.73 23.41 -5.86
N PRO A 460 14.37 22.80 -4.86
CA PRO A 460 13.72 22.46 -3.60
C PRO A 460 13.07 23.71 -3.00
N ALA A 461 11.80 23.58 -2.60
CA ALA A 461 10.99 24.69 -2.13
C ALA A 461 11.69 25.41 -0.96
N PRO A 462 12.02 26.70 -1.07
CA PRO A 462 12.43 27.46 0.09
C PRO A 462 11.22 27.60 1.02
N VAL A 463 11.45 27.32 2.30
CA VAL A 463 10.58 27.68 3.43
C VAL A 463 9.99 29.05 3.15
N THR A 464 8.71 29.09 2.74
CA THR A 464 8.14 30.32 2.15
C THR A 464 7.83 31.26 3.31
N ARG A 465 8.78 32.15 3.63
CA ARG A 465 8.59 33.23 4.60
C ARG A 465 7.40 34.09 4.14
N GLU A 466 6.61 34.57 5.09
CA GLU A 466 5.39 35.38 4.84
C GLU A 466 5.68 36.62 3.96
N ARG A 467 6.82 37.28 4.20
CA ARG A 467 7.20 38.55 3.57
C ARG A 467 7.36 38.45 2.03
N PRO A 468 8.09 37.48 1.46
CA PRO A 468 8.09 37.22 0.01
C PRO A 468 6.71 36.99 -0.61
N ALA A 469 5.81 36.27 0.08
CA ALA A 469 4.48 35.98 -0.42
C ALA A 469 3.57 37.21 -0.41
N HIS A 470 3.67 38.04 0.64
CA HIS A 470 3.01 39.34 0.73
C HIS A 470 3.44 40.28 -0.40
N GLU A 471 4.76 40.45 -0.60
CA GLU A 471 5.28 41.29 -1.69
C GLU A 471 4.87 40.80 -3.09
N HIS A 472 4.84 39.48 -3.28
CA HIS A 472 4.39 38.88 -4.54
C HIS A 472 2.91 39.16 -4.82
N PHE A 473 2.05 39.02 -3.80
CA PHE A 473 0.64 39.38 -3.91
C PHE A 473 0.44 40.87 -4.22
N LEU A 474 1.12 41.79 -3.50
CA LEU A 474 0.97 43.24 -3.74
C LEU A 474 1.40 43.67 -5.14
N LYS A 475 2.33 42.95 -5.78
CA LYS A 475 2.74 43.17 -7.18
C LYS A 475 1.66 42.71 -8.16
N LEU A 476 0.95 41.61 -7.86
CA LEU A 476 -0.07 41.04 -8.74
C LEU A 476 -1.44 41.72 -8.56
N ALA A 477 -1.76 42.23 -7.37
CA ALA A 477 -3.03 42.89 -7.07
C ALA A 477 -3.30 44.15 -7.91
N VAL A 478 -2.26 44.77 -8.50
CA VAL A 478 -2.38 45.95 -9.37
C VAL A 478 -2.46 45.58 -10.85
N ARG A 479 -2.19 44.32 -11.22
CA ARG A 479 -2.23 43.87 -12.61
C ARG A 479 -3.66 43.47 -12.99
N SER A 480 -3.99 43.58 -14.27
CA SER A 480 -5.30 43.14 -14.82
C SER A 480 -5.52 41.63 -14.80
N ASP A 481 -4.57 40.85 -14.26
CA ASP A 481 -4.66 39.39 -14.14
C ASP A 481 -5.28 39.02 -12.78
N LEU A 482 -6.61 39.00 -12.74
CA LEU A 482 -7.38 38.70 -11.54
C LEU A 482 -7.17 37.26 -11.05
N ALA A 483 -6.91 36.31 -11.95
CA ALA A 483 -6.68 34.91 -11.60
C ALA A 483 -5.34 34.74 -10.87
N ALA A 484 -4.29 35.41 -11.35
CA ALA A 484 -3.00 35.42 -10.67
C ALA A 484 -3.07 36.09 -9.29
N ALA A 485 -3.84 37.17 -9.15
CA ALA A 485 -4.05 37.85 -7.87
C ALA A 485 -4.78 36.96 -6.85
N GLU A 486 -5.84 36.25 -7.26
CA GLU A 486 -6.57 35.27 -6.44
C GLU A 486 -5.65 34.15 -5.91
N GLN A 487 -4.86 33.55 -6.81
CA GLN A 487 -3.93 32.48 -6.43
C GLN A 487 -2.83 32.96 -5.47
N ALA A 488 -2.28 34.15 -5.71
CA ALA A 488 -1.26 34.73 -4.85
C ALA A 488 -1.80 35.05 -3.45
N LEU A 489 -3.04 35.55 -3.36
CA LEU A 489 -3.70 35.83 -2.08
C LEU A 489 -3.92 34.56 -1.27
N LEU A 490 -4.42 33.48 -1.90
CA LEU A 490 -4.63 32.19 -1.23
C LEU A 490 -3.32 31.54 -0.81
N ARG A 491 -2.27 31.65 -1.64
CA ARG A 491 -0.95 31.13 -1.29
C ARG A 491 -0.38 31.84 -0.08
N TRP A 492 -0.50 33.18 -0.02
CA TRP A 492 -0.07 33.95 1.13
C TRP A 492 -0.91 33.63 2.37
N ALA A 493 -2.23 33.51 2.24
CA ALA A 493 -3.12 33.13 3.35
C ALA A 493 -2.77 31.76 3.94
N ARG A 494 -2.44 30.76 3.11
CA ARG A 494 -2.06 29.41 3.57
C ARG A 494 -0.73 29.37 4.34
N ILE A 495 0.17 30.31 4.06
CA ILE A 495 1.43 30.45 4.82
C ILE A 495 1.14 30.91 6.25
N VAL A 496 0.15 31.79 6.43
CA VAL A 496 -0.22 32.35 7.74
C VAL A 496 -1.22 31.45 8.49
N ARG A 497 -2.19 30.86 7.78
CA ARG A 497 -3.19 29.92 8.31
C ARG A 497 -3.39 28.76 7.31
N PRO A 498 -2.78 27.59 7.54
CA PRO A 498 -2.88 26.44 6.63
C PRO A 498 -4.30 25.94 6.38
N SER A 499 -5.24 26.21 7.28
CA SER A 499 -6.66 25.82 7.17
C SER A 499 -7.43 26.60 6.09
N VAL A 500 -6.89 27.69 5.54
CA VAL A 500 -7.56 28.49 4.51
C VAL A 500 -7.40 27.85 3.13
N THR A 501 -8.45 27.19 2.65
CA THR A 501 -8.43 26.49 1.34
C THR A 501 -9.05 27.30 0.21
N SER A 502 -9.92 28.27 0.49
CA SER A 502 -10.67 29.07 -0.49
C SER A 502 -10.81 30.55 -0.09
N LEU A 503 -11.18 31.41 -1.05
CA LEU A 503 -11.43 32.84 -0.77
C LEU A 503 -12.62 33.04 0.18
N GLY A 504 -13.61 32.15 0.15
CA GLY A 504 -14.73 32.15 1.10
C GLY A 504 -14.25 31.85 2.52
N ALA A 505 -13.40 30.84 2.69
CA ALA A 505 -12.79 30.52 3.98
C ALA A 505 -11.87 31.65 4.48
N LEU A 506 -11.13 32.30 3.59
CA LEU A 506 -10.33 33.49 3.92
C LEU A 506 -11.22 34.63 4.39
N SER A 507 -12.28 34.98 3.65
CA SER A 507 -13.21 36.04 4.01
C SER A 507 -13.83 35.81 5.39
N ALA A 508 -14.29 34.58 5.67
CA ALA A 508 -14.87 34.22 6.97
C ALA A 508 -13.88 34.35 8.13
N ALA A 509 -12.58 34.12 7.89
CA ALA A 509 -11.54 34.19 8.91
C ALA A 509 -11.04 35.62 9.22
N LEU A 510 -11.37 36.61 8.37
CA LEU A 510 -10.98 38.02 8.55
C LEU A 510 -12.06 38.80 9.31
N ARG A 511 -11.72 39.93 9.93
CA ARG A 511 -12.70 40.87 10.51
C ARG A 511 -13.57 41.49 9.42
N GLU A 512 -14.80 41.84 9.77
CA GLU A 512 -15.65 42.65 8.89
C GLU A 512 -14.99 43.99 8.57
N GLY A 513 -14.96 44.33 7.28
CA GLY A 513 -14.30 45.54 6.81
C GLY A 513 -13.67 45.38 5.42
N PRO A 514 -12.70 46.26 5.07
CA PRO A 514 -12.26 46.46 3.70
C PRO A 514 -11.63 45.23 3.04
N GLN A 515 -11.11 44.27 3.81
CA GLN A 515 -10.53 43.03 3.28
C GLN A 515 -11.60 42.06 2.77
N ARG A 516 -12.73 41.92 3.49
CA ARG A 516 -13.86 41.10 3.03
C ARG A 516 -14.49 41.71 1.78
N ASP A 517 -14.64 43.04 1.77
CA ASP A 517 -15.18 43.77 0.62
C ASP A 517 -14.31 43.63 -0.63
N ALA A 518 -12.99 43.69 -0.46
CA ALA A 518 -12.02 43.49 -1.53
C ALA A 518 -12.05 42.05 -2.08
N ILE A 519 -12.19 41.04 -1.22
CA ILE A 519 -12.36 39.63 -1.64
C ILE A 519 -13.67 39.47 -2.43
N ALA A 520 -14.78 40.05 -1.94
CA ALA A 520 -16.07 39.96 -2.62
C ALA A 520 -16.05 40.67 -3.99
N ALA A 521 -15.36 41.81 -4.10
CA ALA A 521 -15.17 42.51 -5.37
C ALA A 521 -14.30 41.70 -6.34
N LEU A 522 -13.23 41.05 -5.85
CA LEU A 522 -12.40 40.14 -6.66
C LEU A 522 -13.21 38.94 -7.18
N GLN A 523 -14.03 38.33 -6.32
CA GLN A 523 -14.89 37.21 -6.72
C GLN A 523 -15.95 37.64 -7.73
N ARG A 524 -16.57 38.81 -7.55
CA ARG A 524 -17.50 39.37 -8.54
C ARG A 524 -16.81 39.66 -9.87
N ALA A 525 -15.61 40.21 -9.88
CA ALA A 525 -14.88 40.46 -11.12
C ALA A 525 -14.37 39.17 -11.82
N ARG A 526 -14.22 38.07 -11.09
CA ARG A 526 -13.76 36.77 -11.62
C ARG A 526 -14.88 35.91 -12.18
N TYR A 527 -16.04 35.96 -11.54
CA TYR A 527 -17.12 34.99 -11.74
C TYR A 527 -18.48 35.64 -12.06
N ALA A 528 -18.56 36.97 -12.11
CA ALA A 528 -19.74 37.74 -12.53
C ALA A 528 -19.30 38.96 -13.38
N ASP A 529 -20.25 39.77 -13.86
CA ASP A 529 -19.97 41.05 -14.55
C ASP A 529 -19.62 42.16 -13.54
N GLY A 530 -18.50 42.00 -12.84
CA GLY A 530 -17.99 42.97 -11.87
C GLY A 530 -16.76 43.73 -12.33
N ASP A 531 -16.64 45.00 -11.94
CA ASP A 531 -15.43 45.80 -12.18
C ASP A 531 -14.22 45.25 -11.43
N ALA A 532 -13.05 45.30 -12.07
CA ALA A 532 -11.79 44.86 -11.48
C ALA A 532 -11.47 45.68 -10.21
N PRO A 533 -11.23 45.05 -9.04
CA PRO A 533 -10.99 45.77 -7.80
C PRO A 533 -9.67 46.54 -7.77
N GLY A 534 -8.70 46.18 -8.63
CA GLY A 534 -7.45 46.90 -8.88
C GLY A 534 -6.77 47.44 -7.61
N PRO A 535 -6.51 48.77 -7.50
CA PRO A 535 -5.84 49.38 -6.34
C PRO A 535 -6.50 49.06 -5.00
N ARG A 536 -7.83 48.94 -4.94
CA ARG A 536 -8.56 48.65 -3.68
C ARG A 536 -8.17 47.30 -3.08
N LEU A 537 -7.89 46.29 -3.94
CA LEU A 537 -7.44 44.98 -3.49
C LEU A 537 -6.03 45.04 -2.89
N ARG A 538 -5.13 45.83 -3.49
CA ARG A 538 -3.80 46.05 -2.94
C ARG A 538 -3.85 46.79 -1.60
N ASP A 539 -4.62 47.88 -1.54
CA ASP A 539 -4.67 48.76 -0.38
C ASP A 539 -5.26 48.06 0.84
N ALA A 540 -6.31 47.24 0.66
CA ALA A 540 -6.93 46.47 1.73
C ALA A 540 -5.97 45.51 2.44
N PHE A 541 -4.96 44.99 1.72
CA PHE A 541 -4.02 43.98 2.19
C PHE A 541 -2.58 44.51 2.33
N ALA A 542 -2.36 45.82 2.14
CA ALA A 542 -1.04 46.43 2.22
C ALA A 542 -0.37 46.25 3.59
N LYS A 543 -1.16 46.19 4.67
CA LYS A 543 -0.69 46.06 6.05
C LYS A 543 -0.71 44.62 6.60
N GLY A 544 -1.03 43.62 5.78
CA GLY A 544 -1.21 42.22 6.23
C GLY A 544 -2.67 41.82 6.39
N PHE A 545 -2.95 40.68 6.99
CA PHE A 545 -4.30 40.16 7.26
C PHE A 545 -4.85 40.68 8.60
N ASP A 546 -6.09 41.17 8.62
CA ASP A 546 -6.82 41.51 9.87
C ASP A 546 -7.70 40.33 10.28
N TRP A 547 -7.11 39.39 11.02
CA TRP A 547 -7.79 38.16 11.43
C TRP A 547 -8.84 38.41 12.52
N LEU A 548 -9.94 37.64 12.47
CA LEU A 548 -10.84 37.52 13.62
C LEU A 548 -10.07 36.87 14.79
N PRO A 549 -10.17 37.40 16.03
CA PRO A 549 -9.60 36.73 17.19
C PRO A 549 -10.21 35.34 17.35
N PRO A 550 -9.43 34.33 17.79
CA PRO A 550 -9.99 33.02 18.09
C PRO A 550 -11.06 33.19 19.18
N THR A 551 -12.28 32.68 18.92
CA THR A 551 -13.32 32.56 19.93
C THR A 551 -12.74 31.70 21.06
N GLN A 552 -12.38 32.34 22.18
CA GLN A 552 -12.11 31.63 23.43
C GLN A 552 -13.42 30.92 23.78
N GLY A 553 -13.42 29.58 23.73
CA GLY A 553 -14.50 28.78 24.27
C GLY A 553 -14.62 29.13 25.75
N GLY A 554 -15.61 29.96 26.07
CA GLY A 554 -15.95 30.34 27.44
C GLY A 554 -16.36 29.10 28.22
N SER A 555 -15.63 28.87 29.31
CA SER A 555 -16.12 28.18 30.50
C SER A 555 -17.24 29.03 31.12
N ASP A 556 -18.47 28.76 30.72
CA ASP A 556 -19.74 28.87 31.46
C ASP A 556 -20.84 28.94 30.40
N ASP A 557 -21.49 27.81 30.14
CA ASP A 557 -22.93 27.87 29.95
C ASP A 557 -23.57 26.59 30.49
N ALA A 558 -24.49 26.83 31.40
CA ALA A 558 -25.12 25.86 32.25
C ALA A 558 -26.08 24.98 31.45
N LEU A 559 -26.18 23.71 31.86
CA LEU A 559 -27.24 22.81 31.42
C LEU A 559 -28.62 23.47 31.68
N PRO A 560 -29.53 23.48 30.70
CA PRO A 560 -30.89 23.96 30.93
C PRO A 560 -31.63 22.98 31.87
N PRO A 561 -32.42 23.46 32.84
CA PRO A 561 -33.14 22.58 33.76
C PRO A 561 -34.24 21.80 33.02
N LEU A 562 -34.07 20.49 32.97
CA LEU A 562 -35.06 19.53 32.47
C LEU A 562 -36.17 19.32 33.52
N TYR A 563 -36.99 20.31 33.80
CA TYR A 563 -38.40 20.16 34.23
C TYR A 563 -39.11 21.52 34.20
N PRO A 564 -40.35 21.62 33.66
CA PRO A 564 -41.16 22.83 33.79
C PRO A 564 -41.75 22.91 35.21
N ARG A 565 -42.03 24.12 35.69
CA ARG A 565 -42.71 24.36 36.98
C ARG A 565 -44.13 23.83 37.00
#